data_AF-A0A142YCQ3-F1
#
_entry.id   AF-A0A142YCQ3-F1
#
_cell.length_a   1.000
_cell.length_b   1.000
_cell.length_c   1.000
_cell.angle_alpha   90.00
_cell.angle_beta   90.00
_cell.angle_gamma   90.00
#
_symmetry.space_group_name_H-M   'P 1'
#
loop_
_entity.id
_entity.type
_entity.pdbx_description
1 polymer ?
#
loop_
_entity_poly.entity_id
_entity_poly.type
_entity_poly.pdbx_seq_one_letter_code
_entity_poly.pdbx_strand_id
1 'polypeptide(L)'
;MRIQVAYKRRGIRWEDGCSTSRVWTAAAMTLWQCRLDDPDVPVDPELFVASQPISRHAADPWADLACERAAQQYRKRIRRIVRQLKTELDREIRLVERMIREGRSLDAVVLDRNSRLSPMSRYIVAQRADRPDLVERWSGDALDQHDCCPLYRNAARGYLAADEYPADRSPVRTTLPVPPPTYSPASSRN
;
A
#
# COMPACT_ATOMS: atom_id res chain seq x y z
N MET A 1 -17.65 15.97 2.38
CA MET A 1 -16.98 15.16 1.33
C MET A 1 -15.47 15.19 1.53
N ARG A 2 -14.73 14.07 1.36
CA ARG A 2 -13.28 13.98 1.69
C ARG A 2 -12.39 14.93 0.87
N ILE A 3 -12.57 15.03 -0.45
CA ILE A 3 -11.76 15.93 -1.31
C ILE A 3 -11.86 17.39 -0.84
N GLN A 4 -13.07 17.86 -0.49
CA GLN A 4 -13.26 19.21 0.03
C GLN A 4 -12.49 19.45 1.33
N VAL A 5 -12.52 18.49 2.26
CA VAL A 5 -11.79 18.58 3.53
C VAL A 5 -10.29 18.60 3.27
N ALA A 6 -9.78 17.73 2.41
CA ALA A 6 -8.37 17.70 2.03
C ALA A 6 -7.92 19.01 1.37
N TYR A 7 -8.74 19.58 0.49
CA TYR A 7 -8.45 20.84 -0.18
C TYR A 7 -8.41 22.00 0.81
N LYS A 8 -9.38 22.10 1.73
CA LYS A 8 -9.39 23.11 2.81
C LYS A 8 -8.16 23.01 3.72
N ARG A 9 -7.70 21.79 4.04
CA ARG A 9 -6.48 21.57 4.85
C ARG A 9 -5.20 22.13 4.24
N ARG A 10 -5.17 22.48 2.95
CA ARG A 10 -4.02 23.14 2.30
C ARG A 10 -3.85 24.61 2.74
N GLY A 11 -4.75 25.13 3.58
CA GLY A 11 -4.67 26.47 4.16
C GLY A 11 -5.06 27.57 3.18
N ILE A 12 -5.92 27.21 2.23
CA ILE A 12 -6.37 28.09 1.16
C ILE A 12 -7.57 28.89 1.68
N ARG A 13 -7.45 30.22 1.64
CA ARG A 13 -8.60 31.11 1.79
C ARG A 13 -9.27 31.22 0.43
N TRP A 14 -10.40 30.57 0.32
CA TRP A 14 -11.23 30.60 -0.87
C TRP A 14 -12.50 31.37 -0.55
N GLU A 15 -12.91 32.24 -1.47
CA GLU A 15 -14.19 32.93 -1.37
C GLU A 15 -15.28 31.98 -1.86
N ASP A 16 -16.20 31.60 -0.95
CA ASP A 16 -17.27 30.61 -1.15
C ASP A 16 -18.29 30.96 -2.28
N GLY A 17 -18.04 32.02 -3.06
CA GLY A 17 -18.94 32.51 -4.12
C GLY A 17 -18.99 31.63 -5.39
N CYS A 18 -17.92 30.89 -5.72
CA CYS A 18 -17.83 30.10 -6.96
C CYS A 18 -17.97 28.57 -6.75
N SER A 19 -18.29 28.17 -5.52
CA SER A 19 -18.09 26.83 -5.00
C SER A 19 -19.35 26.00 -4.80
N THR A 20 -20.06 25.68 -5.87
CA THR A 20 -21.22 24.80 -5.72
C THR A 20 -20.76 23.38 -5.37
N SER A 21 -21.64 22.58 -4.73
CA SER A 21 -21.40 21.14 -4.50
C SER A 21 -20.95 20.39 -5.77
N ARG A 22 -21.22 20.95 -6.96
CA ARG A 22 -20.85 20.43 -8.27
C ARG A 22 -19.33 20.30 -8.46
N VAL A 23 -18.51 21.23 -7.95
CA VAL A 23 -17.05 21.16 -8.15
C VAL A 23 -16.45 19.94 -7.45
N TRP A 24 -16.98 19.63 -6.27
CA TRP A 24 -16.55 18.48 -5.48
C TRP A 24 -16.99 17.18 -6.13
N THR A 25 -18.23 17.12 -6.62
CA THR A 25 -18.70 15.98 -7.41
C THR A 25 -17.85 15.79 -8.66
N ALA A 26 -17.56 16.86 -9.41
CA ALA A 26 -16.72 16.79 -10.61
C ALA A 26 -15.30 16.29 -10.28
N ALA A 27 -14.67 16.81 -9.22
CA ALA A 27 -13.37 16.33 -8.77
C ALA A 27 -13.38 14.84 -8.36
N ALA A 28 -14.45 14.38 -7.69
CA ALA A 28 -14.60 12.97 -7.33
C ALA A 28 -14.75 12.08 -8.58
N MET A 29 -15.52 12.54 -9.58
CA MET A 29 -15.64 11.87 -10.87
C MET A 29 -14.31 11.81 -11.60
N THR A 30 -13.53 12.90 -11.59
CA THR A 30 -12.17 12.94 -12.17
C THR A 30 -11.24 11.93 -11.51
N LEU A 31 -11.23 11.86 -10.17
CA LEU A 31 -10.44 10.88 -9.43
C LEU A 31 -10.89 9.44 -9.73
N TRP A 32 -12.20 9.20 -9.80
CA TRP A 32 -12.73 7.89 -10.16
C TRP A 32 -12.37 7.50 -11.60
N GLN A 33 -12.45 8.44 -12.54
CA GLN A 33 -12.07 8.20 -13.93
C GLN A 33 -10.59 7.82 -14.04
N CYS A 34 -9.71 8.43 -13.24
CA CYS A 34 -8.30 8.03 -13.19
C CYS A 34 -8.10 6.56 -12.83
N ARG A 35 -8.94 6.01 -11.93
CA ARG A 35 -8.92 4.59 -11.55
C ARG A 35 -9.44 3.69 -12.67
N LEU A 36 -10.48 4.12 -13.39
CA LEU A 36 -11.01 3.39 -14.53
C LEU A 36 -9.98 3.33 -15.68
N ASP A 37 -9.30 4.44 -15.96
CA ASP A 37 -8.28 4.53 -16.99
C ASP A 37 -7.00 3.75 -16.63
N ASP A 38 -6.69 3.64 -15.34
CA ASP A 38 -5.48 3.01 -14.82
C ASP A 38 -5.78 2.31 -13.48
N PRO A 39 -6.02 0.98 -13.48
CA PRO A 39 -6.30 0.18 -12.28
C PRO A 39 -5.13 0.09 -11.28
N ASP A 40 -4.02 0.79 -11.49
CA ASP A 40 -2.94 0.89 -10.50
C ASP A 40 -2.99 2.21 -9.73
N VAL A 41 -3.80 3.16 -10.19
CA VAL A 41 -3.98 4.45 -9.53
C VAL A 41 -4.97 4.28 -8.37
N PRO A 42 -4.63 4.70 -7.14
CA PRO A 42 -5.55 4.57 -6.01
C PRO A 42 -6.63 5.65 -6.04
N VAL A 43 -7.81 5.32 -5.51
CA VAL A 43 -8.89 6.28 -5.26
C VAL A 43 -8.68 6.89 -3.88
N ASP A 44 -7.73 7.82 -3.80
CA ASP A 44 -7.35 8.51 -2.57
C ASP A 44 -7.58 10.03 -2.71
N PRO A 45 -8.66 10.57 -2.11
CA PRO A 45 -8.96 12.00 -2.11
C PRO A 45 -7.83 12.90 -1.61
N GLU A 46 -7.17 12.50 -0.53
CA GLU A 46 -6.13 13.27 0.14
C GLU A 46 -4.86 13.32 -0.71
N LEU A 47 -4.45 12.19 -1.28
CA LEU A 47 -3.31 12.10 -2.18
C LEU A 47 -3.59 12.80 -3.52
N PHE A 48 -4.82 12.71 -4.04
CA PHE A 48 -5.24 13.43 -5.24
C PHE A 48 -5.06 14.93 -5.07
N VAL A 49 -5.61 15.49 -3.98
CA VAL A 49 -5.46 16.92 -3.66
C VAL A 49 -3.99 17.29 -3.41
N ALA A 50 -3.25 16.49 -2.65
CA ALA A 50 -1.84 16.75 -2.34
C ALA A 50 -0.94 16.72 -3.58
N SER A 51 -1.36 16.03 -4.65
CA SER A 51 -0.63 15.97 -5.91
C SER A 51 -0.78 17.23 -6.77
N GLN A 52 -1.77 18.08 -6.49
CA GLN A 52 -2.05 19.26 -7.30
C GLN A 52 -1.19 20.46 -6.89
N PRO A 53 -0.74 21.29 -7.85
CA PRO A 53 0.06 22.49 -7.61
C PRO A 53 -0.84 23.66 -7.20
N ILE A 54 -1.55 23.50 -6.08
CA ILE A 54 -2.52 24.50 -5.64
C ILE A 54 -1.78 25.70 -5.04
N SER A 55 -1.96 26.86 -5.67
CA SER A 55 -1.45 28.14 -5.15
C SER A 55 -2.41 28.70 -4.12
N ARG A 56 -1.89 29.15 -2.97
CA ARG A 56 -2.71 29.78 -1.92
C ARG A 56 -3.31 31.12 -2.33
N HIS A 57 -2.73 31.79 -3.33
CA HIS A 57 -3.12 33.13 -3.76
C HIS A 57 -4.06 33.15 -4.96
N ALA A 58 -4.29 32.00 -5.61
CA ALA A 58 -5.09 31.88 -6.82
C ALA A 58 -5.79 30.51 -6.85
N ALA A 59 -6.45 30.18 -5.74
CA ALA A 59 -7.11 28.89 -5.61
C ALA A 59 -8.45 28.88 -6.32
N ASP A 60 -8.59 27.97 -7.26
CA ASP A 60 -9.84 27.71 -7.96
C ASP A 60 -10.02 26.19 -8.06
N PRO A 61 -10.89 25.59 -7.23
CA PRO A 61 -11.13 24.15 -7.25
C PRO A 61 -11.58 23.61 -8.61
N TRP A 62 -12.20 24.43 -9.46
CA TRP A 62 -12.56 23.99 -10.82
C TRP A 62 -11.30 23.77 -11.65
N ALA A 63 -10.43 24.78 -11.72
CA ALA A 63 -9.15 24.67 -12.42
C ALA A 63 -8.17 23.69 -11.76
N ASP A 64 -8.22 23.53 -10.44
CA ASP A 64 -7.26 22.74 -9.68
C ASP A 64 -7.60 21.24 -9.62
N LEU A 65 -8.89 20.89 -9.58
CA LEU A 65 -9.32 19.51 -9.28
C LEU A 65 -10.28 18.91 -10.31
N ALA A 66 -11.12 19.72 -10.93
CA ALA A 66 -12.18 19.25 -11.81
C ALA A 66 -11.78 19.23 -13.30
N CYS A 67 -10.54 19.54 -13.63
CA CYS A 67 -10.03 19.55 -15.01
C CYS A 67 -9.23 18.28 -15.36
N GLU A 68 -9.11 17.98 -16.66
CA GLU A 68 -8.34 16.83 -17.16
C GLU A 68 -6.85 16.90 -16.76
N ARG A 69 -6.30 18.12 -16.69
CA ARG A 69 -4.91 18.34 -16.28
C ARG A 69 -4.65 17.82 -14.87
N ALA A 70 -5.62 17.96 -13.94
CA ALA A 70 -5.50 17.45 -12.58
C ALA A 70 -5.40 15.91 -12.54
N ALA A 71 -6.20 15.23 -13.38
CA ALA A 71 -6.13 13.79 -13.58
C ALA A 71 -4.76 13.34 -14.10
N GLN A 72 -4.25 14.00 -15.14
CA GLN A 72 -2.95 13.68 -15.73
C GLN A 72 -1.80 13.88 -14.73
N GLN A 73 -1.83 14.97 -13.96
CA GLN A 73 -0.82 15.26 -12.94
C GLN A 73 -0.84 14.22 -11.81
N TYR A 74 -2.03 13.86 -11.34
CA TYR A 74 -2.17 12.80 -10.33
C TYR A 74 -1.57 11.48 -10.81
N ARG A 75 -1.97 11.00 -11.99
CA ARG A 75 -1.42 9.76 -12.58
C ARG A 75 0.10 9.83 -12.72
N LYS A 76 0.64 10.95 -13.21
CA LYS A 76 2.09 11.17 -13.33
C LYS A 76 2.79 11.10 -11.97
N ARG A 77 2.20 11.71 -10.93
CA ARG A 77 2.75 11.69 -9.56
C ARG A 77 2.74 10.28 -8.98
N ILE A 78 1.63 9.56 -9.10
CA ILE A 78 1.52 8.16 -8.64
C ILE A 78 2.56 7.28 -9.32
N ARG A 79 2.66 7.33 -10.65
CA ARG A 79 3.67 6.56 -11.40
C ARG A 79 5.10 6.88 -10.96
N ARG A 80 5.39 8.16 -10.68
CA ARG A 80 6.70 8.56 -10.15
C ARG A 80 6.97 7.95 -8.78
N ILE A 81 6.00 8.00 -7.86
CA ILE A 81 6.14 7.41 -6.53
C ILE A 81 6.35 5.90 -6.64
N VAL A 82 5.51 5.18 -7.40
CA VAL A 82 5.64 3.73 -7.60
C VAL A 82 7.00 3.36 -8.20
N ARG A 83 7.50 4.12 -9.20
CA ARG A 83 8.84 3.89 -9.77
C ARG A 83 9.96 4.09 -8.75
N GLN A 84 9.84 5.10 -7.89
CA GLN A 84 10.80 5.34 -6.82
C GLN A 84 10.79 4.17 -5.82
N LEU A 85 9.61 3.78 -5.32
CA LEU A 85 9.46 2.64 -4.40
C LEU A 85 10.01 1.35 -5.00
N LYS A 86 9.74 1.08 -6.28
CA LYS A 86 10.31 -0.07 -6.99
C LYS A 86 11.84 -0.01 -7.02
N THR A 87 12.43 1.16 -7.30
CA THR A 87 13.88 1.34 -7.30
C THR A 87 14.50 1.11 -5.92
N GLU A 88 13.81 1.54 -4.86
CA GLU A 88 14.24 1.32 -3.47
C GLU A 88 14.20 -0.17 -3.14
N LEU A 89 13.08 -0.87 -3.41
CA LEU A 89 12.96 -2.32 -3.24
C LEU A 89 14.03 -3.09 -4.04
N ASP A 90 14.23 -2.74 -5.31
CA ASP A 90 15.27 -3.35 -6.17
C ASP A 90 16.66 -3.25 -5.53
N ARG A 91 17.00 -2.08 -4.98
CA ARG A 91 18.30 -1.86 -4.34
C ARG A 91 18.45 -2.67 -3.06
N GLU A 92 17.41 -2.71 -2.23
CA GLU A 92 17.39 -3.46 -0.98
C GLU A 92 17.50 -4.97 -1.23
N ILE A 93 16.73 -5.51 -2.17
CA ILE A 93 16.77 -6.95 -2.49
C ILE A 93 18.13 -7.34 -3.07
N ARG A 94 18.70 -6.55 -4.00
CA ARG A 94 20.05 -6.80 -4.54
C ARG A 94 21.13 -6.73 -3.48
N LEU A 95 20.98 -5.84 -2.49
CA LEU A 95 21.89 -5.76 -1.35
C LEU A 95 21.88 -7.09 -0.56
N VAL A 96 20.70 -7.64 -0.29
CA VAL A 96 20.56 -8.93 0.41
C VAL A 96 21.13 -10.07 -0.41
N GLU A 97 20.76 -10.17 -1.69
CA GLU A 97 21.28 -11.20 -2.59
C GLU A 97 22.81 -11.19 -2.67
N ARG A 98 23.42 -10.00 -2.67
CA ARG A 98 24.88 -9.86 -2.62
C ARG A 98 25.46 -10.35 -1.28
N MET A 99 24.89 -9.94 -0.15
CA MET A 99 25.37 -10.39 1.17
C MET A 99 25.29 -11.90 1.34
N ILE A 100 24.23 -12.53 0.81
CA ILE A 100 24.08 -14.00 0.81
C ILE A 100 25.15 -14.64 -0.08
N ARG A 101 25.40 -14.09 -1.27
CA ARG A 101 26.47 -14.57 -2.16
C ARG A 101 27.87 -14.46 -1.54
N GLU A 102 28.08 -13.47 -0.69
CA GLU A 102 29.31 -13.29 0.10
C GLU A 102 29.40 -14.25 1.32
N GLY A 103 28.42 -15.15 1.49
CA GLY A 103 28.43 -16.20 2.50
C GLY A 103 27.70 -15.88 3.80
N ARG A 104 27.04 -14.71 3.90
CA ARG A 104 26.18 -14.44 5.06
C ARG A 104 24.91 -15.29 4.99
N SER A 105 24.50 -15.86 6.12
CA SER A 105 23.21 -16.55 6.18
C SER A 105 22.06 -15.57 6.00
N LEU A 106 20.94 -16.05 5.46
CA LEU A 106 19.74 -15.26 5.28
C LEU A 106 19.27 -14.63 6.60
N ASP A 107 19.24 -15.42 7.69
CA ASP A 107 18.83 -14.97 9.02
C ASP A 107 19.72 -13.83 9.51
N ALA A 108 21.04 -13.94 9.33
CA ALA A 108 21.99 -12.91 9.74
C ALA A 108 21.81 -11.60 8.96
N VAL A 109 21.26 -11.63 7.75
CA VAL A 109 20.99 -10.42 6.94
C VAL A 109 19.62 -9.84 7.27
N VAL A 110 18.58 -10.68 7.27
CA VAL A 110 17.18 -10.24 7.41
C VAL A 110 16.81 -9.92 8.86
N LEU A 111 17.49 -10.47 9.86
CA LEU A 111 17.26 -10.14 11.27
C LEU A 111 18.17 -9.02 11.79
N ASP A 112 19.17 -8.61 11.01
CA ASP A 112 20.06 -7.50 11.38
C ASP A 112 19.28 -6.19 11.44
N ARG A 113 19.29 -5.55 12.62
CA ARG A 113 18.62 -4.27 12.85
C ARG A 113 19.31 -3.11 12.12
N ASN A 114 20.59 -3.27 11.78
CA ASN A 114 21.38 -2.27 11.06
C ASN A 114 21.35 -2.49 9.53
N SER A 115 20.69 -3.55 9.05
CA SER A 115 20.48 -3.71 7.61
C SER A 115 19.53 -2.61 7.12
N ARG A 116 19.93 -1.88 6.08
CA ARG A 116 19.14 -0.82 5.44
C ARG A 116 17.94 -1.37 4.65
N LEU A 117 17.25 -2.36 5.20
CA LEU A 117 16.15 -3.09 4.57
C LEU A 117 14.85 -2.65 5.20
N SER A 118 13.92 -2.21 4.36
CA SER A 118 12.54 -1.99 4.78
C SER A 118 11.86 -3.31 5.17
N PRO A 119 10.81 -3.25 6.01
CA PRO A 119 9.99 -4.43 6.32
C PRO A 119 9.50 -5.17 5.08
N MET A 120 9.04 -4.45 4.06
CA MET A 120 8.59 -5.02 2.80
C MET A 120 9.70 -5.81 2.09
N SER A 121 10.93 -5.30 2.03
CA SER A 121 12.05 -6.05 1.43
C SER A 121 12.42 -7.30 2.24
N ARG A 122 12.39 -7.21 3.58
CA ARG A 122 12.63 -8.37 4.45
C ARG A 122 11.60 -9.47 4.21
N TYR A 123 10.32 -9.08 4.12
CA TYR A 123 9.22 -9.97 3.78
C TYR A 123 9.40 -10.61 2.40
N ILE A 124 9.70 -9.81 1.36
CA ILE A 124 9.91 -10.31 -0.01
C ILE A 124 11.04 -11.34 -0.06
N VAL A 125 12.18 -11.05 0.57
CA VAL A 125 13.31 -11.98 0.58
C VAL A 125 12.95 -13.27 1.33
N ALA A 126 12.26 -13.17 2.47
CA ALA A 126 11.80 -14.33 3.21
C ALA A 126 10.86 -15.22 2.38
N GLN A 127 9.93 -14.62 1.63
CA GLN A 127 9.02 -15.32 0.74
C GLN A 127 9.78 -16.04 -0.39
N ARG A 128 10.70 -15.33 -1.07
CA ARG A 128 11.51 -15.90 -2.16
C ARG A 128 12.46 -17.01 -1.72
N ALA A 129 12.85 -17.02 -0.45
CA ALA A 129 13.69 -18.04 0.15
C ALA A 129 12.91 -19.22 0.74
N ASP A 130 11.58 -19.23 0.61
CA ASP A 130 10.69 -20.25 1.18
C ASP A 130 10.92 -20.45 2.70
N ARG A 131 11.03 -19.34 3.43
CA ARG A 131 11.26 -19.32 4.89
C ARG A 131 10.02 -18.85 5.64
N PRO A 132 9.03 -19.73 5.89
CA PRO A 132 7.74 -19.35 6.46
C PRO A 132 7.85 -18.70 7.84
N ASP A 133 8.85 -19.09 8.63
CA ASP A 133 9.16 -18.50 9.94
C ASP A 133 9.55 -17.02 9.84
N LEU A 134 10.35 -16.67 8.83
CA LEU A 134 10.75 -15.28 8.57
C LEU A 134 9.61 -14.49 7.92
N VAL A 135 8.82 -15.13 7.05
CA VAL A 135 7.64 -14.50 6.44
C VAL A 135 6.64 -14.11 7.53
N GLU A 136 6.32 -15.03 8.45
CA GLU A 136 5.41 -14.77 9.58
C GLU A 136 5.93 -13.60 10.42
N ARG A 137 7.22 -13.63 10.78
CA ARG A 137 7.86 -12.58 11.58
C ARG A 137 7.73 -11.18 10.97
N TRP A 138 7.94 -11.05 9.66
CA TRP A 138 7.94 -9.73 8.99
C TRP A 138 6.59 -9.35 8.38
N SER A 139 5.61 -10.24 8.41
CA SER A 139 4.29 -9.99 7.83
C SER A 139 3.58 -8.78 8.45
N GLY A 140 3.62 -8.66 9.78
CA GLY A 140 3.02 -7.53 10.51
C GLY A 140 3.66 -6.20 10.12
N ASP A 141 4.98 -6.08 10.22
CA ASP A 141 5.68 -4.84 9.89
C ASP A 141 5.53 -4.47 8.39
N ALA A 142 5.49 -5.46 7.50
CA ALA A 142 5.26 -5.23 6.07
C ALA A 142 3.81 -4.78 5.79
N LEU A 143 2.83 -5.27 6.56
CA LEU A 143 1.45 -4.82 6.53
C LEU A 143 1.30 -3.41 7.09
N ASP A 144 1.93 -3.09 8.22
CA ASP A 144 1.95 -1.73 8.77
C ASP A 144 2.56 -0.72 7.77
N GLN A 145 3.62 -1.14 7.07
CA GLN A 145 4.21 -0.36 6.00
C GLN A 145 3.25 -0.18 4.80
N HIS A 146 2.48 -1.22 4.46
CA HIS A 146 1.43 -1.13 3.43
C HIS A 146 0.33 -0.15 3.83
N ASP A 147 -0.16 -0.22 5.07
CA ASP A 147 -1.22 0.65 5.57
C ASP A 147 -0.79 2.12 5.58
N CYS A 148 0.50 2.38 5.83
CA CYS A 148 1.09 3.71 5.69
C CYS A 148 1.21 4.16 4.22
N CYS A 149 1.48 3.24 3.29
CA CYS A 149 1.67 3.54 1.87
C CYS A 149 1.20 2.37 0.97
N PRO A 150 -0.08 2.35 0.56
CA PRO A 150 -0.64 1.25 -0.24
C PRO A 150 0.03 1.06 -1.61
N LEU A 151 0.75 2.08 -2.10
CA LEU A 151 1.50 2.03 -3.35
C LEU A 151 2.65 1.00 -3.34
N TYR A 152 3.08 0.53 -2.16
CA TYR A 152 4.02 -0.60 -2.07
C TYR A 152 3.49 -1.85 -2.76
N ARG A 153 2.16 -2.06 -2.79
CA ARG A 153 1.57 -3.21 -3.49
C ARG A 153 1.93 -3.21 -4.97
N ASN A 154 1.82 -2.06 -5.63
CA ASN A 154 2.17 -1.93 -7.03
C ASN A 154 3.67 -2.06 -7.26
N ALA A 155 4.49 -1.52 -6.35
CA ALA A 155 5.95 -1.62 -6.44
C ALA A 155 6.43 -3.08 -6.26
N ALA A 156 5.75 -3.86 -5.43
CA ALA A 156 6.11 -5.23 -5.10
C ALA A 156 5.66 -6.29 -6.13
N ARG A 157 4.82 -5.95 -7.11
CA ARG A 157 4.27 -6.91 -8.10
C ARG A 157 5.32 -7.69 -8.91
N GLY A 158 6.55 -7.18 -9.01
CA GLY A 158 7.65 -7.88 -9.68
C GLY A 158 8.32 -8.95 -8.83
N TYR A 159 8.01 -9.04 -7.54
CA TYR A 159 8.66 -9.95 -6.59
C TYR A 159 7.71 -10.90 -5.89
N LEU A 160 6.43 -10.56 -5.80
CA LEU A 160 5.40 -11.34 -5.12
C LEU A 160 4.22 -11.56 -6.07
N ALA A 161 3.65 -12.76 -6.03
CA ALA A 161 2.32 -12.97 -6.58
C ALA A 161 1.28 -12.20 -5.76
N ALA A 162 0.09 -12.01 -6.33
CA ALA A 162 -0.95 -11.18 -5.71
C ALA A 162 -1.45 -11.76 -4.38
N ASP A 163 -1.51 -13.08 -4.24
CA ASP A 163 -1.92 -13.84 -3.06
C ASP A 163 -0.81 -14.00 -2.01
N GLU A 164 0.44 -13.73 -2.39
CA GLU A 164 1.59 -13.70 -1.49
C GLU A 164 1.81 -12.33 -0.84
N TYR A 165 1.10 -11.30 -1.32
CA TYR A 165 1.23 -9.95 -0.79
C TYR A 165 0.65 -9.87 0.65
N PRO A 166 1.30 -9.15 1.60
CA PRO A 166 0.90 -9.18 3.02
C PRO A 166 -0.58 -8.86 3.27
N ALA A 167 -1.17 -7.92 2.53
CA ALA A 167 -2.56 -7.50 2.71
C ALA A 167 -3.59 -8.46 2.08
N ASP A 168 -3.17 -9.31 1.16
CA ASP A 168 -4.06 -10.24 0.44
C ASP A 168 -3.91 -11.68 0.94
N ARG A 169 -2.86 -11.94 1.71
CA ARG A 169 -2.64 -13.23 2.33
C ARG A 169 -3.76 -13.50 3.32
N SER A 170 -4.67 -14.39 2.93
CA SER A 170 -5.60 -14.96 3.89
C SER A 170 -4.76 -15.61 4.99
N PRO A 171 -5.02 -15.32 6.28
CA PRO A 171 -4.40 -16.09 7.33
C PRO A 171 -4.77 -17.53 7.03
N VAL A 172 -3.78 -18.36 6.71
CA VAL A 172 -3.99 -19.80 6.65
C VAL A 172 -4.41 -20.13 8.06
N ARG A 173 -5.73 -20.24 8.27
CA ARG A 173 -6.26 -20.88 9.46
C ARG A 173 -5.66 -22.26 9.38
N THR A 174 -4.60 -22.48 10.14
CA THR A 174 -4.19 -23.80 10.55
C THR A 174 -5.44 -24.32 11.26
N THR A 175 -6.28 -25.02 10.51
CA THR A 175 -7.31 -25.87 11.08
C THR A 175 -6.54 -26.84 11.93
N LEU A 176 -6.40 -26.53 13.22
CA LEU A 176 -6.05 -27.51 14.22
C LEU A 176 -6.95 -28.71 13.93
N PRO A 177 -6.40 -29.92 13.76
CA PRO A 177 -7.21 -31.09 13.57
C PRO A 177 -8.20 -31.13 14.73
N VAL A 178 -9.50 -31.02 14.41
CA VAL A 178 -10.56 -31.13 15.40
C VAL A 178 -10.33 -32.48 16.08
N PRO A 179 -10.05 -32.52 17.40
CA PRO A 179 -9.85 -33.77 18.08
C PRO A 179 -11.12 -34.63 17.87
N PRO A 180 -10.98 -35.93 17.56
CA PRO A 180 -12.13 -36.78 17.34
C PRO A 180 -13.04 -36.73 18.57
N PRO A 181 -14.38 -36.73 18.38
CA PRO A 181 -15.31 -36.69 19.51
C PRO A 181 -15.03 -37.86 20.44
N THR A 182 -14.69 -37.54 21.69
CA THR A 182 -14.57 -38.52 22.77
C THR A 182 -15.95 -39.06 23.09
N TYR A 183 -16.27 -40.22 22.53
CA TYR A 183 -17.44 -41.00 22.94
C TYR A 183 -17.26 -41.41 24.41
N SER A 184 -18.02 -40.76 25.30
CA SER A 184 -18.20 -41.24 26.67
C SER A 184 -19.26 -42.33 26.65
N PRO A 185 -18.94 -43.60 26.98
CA PRO A 185 -19.95 -44.64 27.09
C PRO A 185 -20.88 -44.29 28.27
N ALA A 186 -22.18 -44.23 27.97
CA ALA A 186 -23.21 -44.02 28.97
C ALA A 186 -23.11 -45.10 30.06
N SER A 187 -22.92 -44.66 31.31
CA SER A 187 -23.03 -45.53 32.47
C SER A 187 -24.44 -46.09 32.57
N SER A 188 -24.61 -47.36 32.23
CA SER A 188 -25.78 -48.15 32.60
C SER A 188 -25.92 -48.13 34.12
N ARG A 189 -26.99 -47.51 34.63
CA ARG A 189 -27.44 -47.70 36.01
C ARG A 189 -28.43 -48.86 36.02
N ASN A 190 -28.15 -49.84 36.87
CA ASN A 190 -29.11 -50.84 37.36
C ASN A 190 -30.14 -50.19 38.27
#